data_AF-A0A9W8TL91-F1
#
_entry.id   AF-A0A9W8TL91-F1
#
_cell.length_a   1.000
_cell.length_b   1.000
_cell.length_c   1.000
_cell.angle_alpha   90.00
_cell.angle_beta   90.00
_cell.angle_gamma   90.00
#
_symmetry.space_group_name_H-M   'P 1'
#
loop_
_entity.id
_entity.type
_entity.pdbx_description
1 polymer ?
#
loop_
_entity_poly.entity_id
_entity_poly.type
_entity_poly.pdbx_seq_one_letter_code
_entity_poly.pdbx_strand_id
1 'polypeptide(L)'
;MVEEDTPVTIDLSTVGAGGYPKLAEFMVCIETFYRGKVACLPELMVTAPQLAIFRRFASLTNVNLLYLQAEIAELEVRLQEVQTKDSQLNRKPEERSFHSWFKLSESADLDPGSLEREPYELIMKLRELMAQYHEALFFQKEMLALRTPHIKILEDLREWMKRPKMGCICIFSGDWRTWIECNLGDLVTFENSTMDRFTSLVTYTIIDVYHSLIGRHIHKERETNILPLNFQDHRHTVTYTHRSIARFTQAFTVLIACTLPIAAIIILYFVHDMPTRLGIIATLTGLFSTSMSMLTTASLQDIFAATAAFAAVLVFFLGSTNAGL
;
A
#
# COMPACT_ATOMS: atom_id res chain seq x y z
N MET A 1 -16.68 -4.80 38.40
CA MET A 1 -18.02 -5.12 37.87
C MET A 1 -18.23 -4.15 36.73
N VAL A 2 -18.00 -4.62 35.50
CA VAL A 2 -18.13 -3.84 34.27
C VAL A 2 -19.56 -4.12 33.78
N GLU A 3 -20.36 -3.08 33.67
CA GLU A 3 -21.73 -3.12 33.18
C GLU A 3 -21.71 -3.28 31.65
N GLU A 4 -22.46 -4.25 31.16
CA GLU A 4 -22.49 -4.73 29.78
C GLU A 4 -23.55 -3.93 29.00
N ASP A 5 -23.12 -2.98 28.18
CA ASP A 5 -23.99 -2.24 27.26
C ASP A 5 -24.45 -3.17 26.12
N THR A 6 -25.72 -3.57 26.17
CA THR A 6 -26.36 -4.32 25.09
C THR A 6 -26.74 -3.37 23.94
N PRO A 7 -26.46 -3.70 22.68
CA PRO A 7 -26.86 -2.87 21.55
C PRO A 7 -28.37 -3.00 21.31
N VAL A 8 -29.08 -1.87 21.35
CA VAL A 8 -30.48 -1.78 20.95
C VAL A 8 -30.58 -2.02 19.45
N THR A 9 -31.00 -3.22 19.07
CA THR A 9 -31.31 -3.58 17.68
C THR A 9 -32.66 -2.96 17.29
N ILE A 10 -32.63 -1.88 16.52
CA ILE A 10 -33.85 -1.30 15.94
C ILE A 10 -34.21 -2.12 14.70
N ASP A 11 -35.35 -2.81 14.75
CA ASP A 11 -35.87 -3.63 13.65
C ASP A 11 -36.38 -2.76 12.50
N LEU A 12 -35.62 -2.75 11.40
CA LEU A 12 -35.86 -1.98 10.17
C LEU A 12 -37.18 -2.33 9.46
N SER A 13 -37.82 -3.45 9.81
CA SER A 13 -39.10 -3.86 9.21
C SER A 13 -40.31 -3.04 9.70
N THR A 14 -40.20 -2.40 10.86
CA THR A 14 -41.31 -1.64 11.48
C THR A 14 -41.42 -0.19 11.02
N VAL A 15 -40.37 0.37 10.41
CA VAL A 15 -40.34 1.78 9.96
C VAL A 15 -41.17 1.99 8.68
N GLY A 16 -41.37 0.94 7.87
CA GLY A 16 -42.19 0.99 6.66
C GLY A 16 -43.71 1.06 6.93
N ALA A 17 -44.17 0.69 8.13
CA ALA A 17 -45.57 0.63 8.47
C ALA A 17 -46.04 1.88 9.26
N GLY A 18 -46.00 3.04 8.61
CA GLY A 18 -46.93 4.14 8.91
C GLY A 18 -46.79 4.93 10.22
N GLY A 19 -45.65 4.93 10.92
CA GLY A 19 -45.51 5.61 12.22
C GLY A 19 -45.00 7.06 12.19
N TYR A 20 -44.06 7.42 11.31
CA TYR A 20 -43.33 8.70 11.41
C TYR A 20 -42.90 9.26 10.04
N PRO A 21 -43.76 10.01 9.33
CA PRO A 21 -43.41 10.55 8.00
C PRO A 21 -42.20 11.49 8.04
N LYS A 22 -42.01 12.24 9.14
CA LYS A 22 -40.83 13.12 9.32
C LYS A 22 -39.52 12.37 9.52
N LEU A 23 -39.50 11.18 10.13
CA LEU A 23 -38.29 10.37 10.29
C LEU A 23 -37.93 9.65 8.99
N ALA A 24 -38.93 9.23 8.21
CA ALA A 24 -38.70 8.71 6.87
C ALA A 24 -38.13 9.80 5.93
N GLU A 25 -38.67 11.02 5.96
CA GLU A 25 -38.09 12.16 5.23
C GLU A 25 -36.68 12.52 5.73
N PHE A 26 -36.43 12.50 7.04
CA PHE A 26 -35.08 12.75 7.59
C PHE A 26 -34.09 11.66 7.21
N MET A 27 -34.49 10.39 7.24
CA MET A 27 -33.66 9.26 6.80
C MET A 27 -33.41 9.30 5.29
N VAL A 28 -34.39 9.67 4.48
CA VAL A 28 -34.23 9.86 3.03
C VAL A 28 -33.34 11.08 2.73
N CYS A 29 -33.45 12.17 3.49
CA CYS A 29 -32.53 13.32 3.41
C CYS A 29 -31.11 12.98 3.84
N ILE A 30 -30.95 12.17 4.89
CA ILE A 30 -29.64 11.64 5.33
C ILE A 30 -29.09 10.72 4.24
N GLU A 31 -29.88 9.76 3.72
CA GLU A 31 -29.45 8.90 2.62
C GLU A 31 -29.06 9.69 1.38
N THR A 32 -29.82 10.71 0.97
CA THR A 32 -29.48 11.54 -0.20
C THR A 32 -28.28 12.47 0.06
N PHE A 33 -28.15 13.03 1.27
CA PHE A 33 -27.00 13.83 1.68
C PHE A 33 -25.70 13.00 1.73
N TYR A 34 -25.77 11.77 2.24
CA TYR A 34 -24.64 10.85 2.28
C TYR A 34 -24.36 10.22 0.91
N ARG A 35 -25.36 9.91 0.08
CA ARG A 35 -25.18 9.43 -1.30
C ARG A 35 -24.41 10.44 -2.16
N GLY A 36 -24.70 11.73 -2.03
CA GLY A 36 -23.96 12.78 -2.72
C GLY A 36 -22.49 12.86 -2.30
N LYS A 37 -22.18 12.55 -1.04
CA LYS A 37 -20.83 12.60 -0.48
C LYS A 37 -19.98 11.37 -0.79
N VAL A 38 -20.58 10.19 -0.96
CA VAL A 38 -19.84 8.98 -1.41
C VAL A 38 -19.21 9.20 -2.80
N ALA A 39 -19.85 9.97 -3.68
CA ALA A 39 -19.29 10.35 -4.98
C ALA A 39 -18.03 11.23 -4.87
N CYS A 40 -17.81 11.91 -3.75
CA CYS A 40 -16.63 12.72 -3.52
C CYS A 40 -15.38 11.89 -3.19
N LEU A 41 -15.51 10.63 -2.74
CA LEU A 41 -14.35 9.78 -2.44
C LEU A 41 -13.57 9.42 -3.72
N PRO A 42 -14.20 8.93 -4.80
CA PRO A 42 -13.51 8.74 -6.07
C PRO A 42 -12.87 10.02 -6.61
N GLU A 43 -13.55 11.16 -6.51
CA GLU A 43 -13.02 12.46 -6.97
C GLU A 43 -11.77 12.87 -6.17
N LEU A 44 -11.76 12.63 -4.85
CA LEU A 44 -10.58 12.81 -4.02
C LEU A 44 -9.45 11.86 -4.45
N MET A 45 -9.73 10.59 -4.69
CA MET A 45 -8.72 9.60 -5.08
C MET A 45 -8.14 9.90 -6.46
N VAL A 46 -8.92 10.46 -7.39
CA VAL A 46 -8.45 10.95 -8.69
C VAL A 46 -7.56 12.19 -8.51
N THR A 47 -7.95 13.12 -7.63
CA THR A 47 -7.20 14.36 -7.37
C THR A 47 -5.92 14.10 -6.56
N ALA A 48 -5.94 13.11 -5.68
CA ALA A 48 -4.86 12.72 -4.79
C ALA A 48 -4.66 11.20 -4.84
N PRO A 49 -3.90 10.69 -5.83
CA PRO A 49 -3.66 9.25 -6.01
C PRO A 49 -3.05 8.56 -4.78
N GLN A 50 -2.27 9.29 -3.98
CA GLN A 50 -1.73 8.82 -2.70
C GLN A 50 -2.80 8.36 -1.70
N LEU A 51 -4.00 8.95 -1.75
CA LEU A 51 -5.14 8.58 -0.89
C LEU A 51 -5.99 7.46 -1.50
N ALA A 52 -5.67 6.99 -2.70
CA ALA A 52 -6.32 5.86 -3.35
C ALA A 52 -5.83 4.54 -2.71
N ILE A 53 -6.39 4.26 -1.53
CA ILE A 53 -6.08 3.09 -0.72
C ILE A 53 -7.22 2.09 -0.85
N PHE A 54 -6.86 0.87 -1.26
CA PHE A 54 -7.81 -0.22 -1.46
C PHE A 54 -7.42 -1.44 -0.64
N ARG A 55 -8.39 -2.32 -0.42
CA ARG A 55 -8.15 -3.61 0.23
C ARG A 55 -7.66 -4.62 -0.79
N ARG A 56 -6.62 -5.38 -0.45
CA ARG A 56 -6.05 -6.46 -1.27
C ARG A 56 -6.87 -7.75 -1.21
N PHE A 57 -7.66 -7.92 -0.14
CA PHE A 57 -8.44 -9.13 0.13
C PHE A 57 -7.58 -10.41 0.17
N ALA A 58 -6.37 -10.32 0.73
CA ALA A 58 -5.36 -11.38 0.62
C ALA A 58 -5.86 -12.74 1.13
N SER A 59 -6.62 -12.76 2.22
CA SER A 59 -7.21 -13.99 2.76
C SER A 59 -8.22 -14.61 1.80
N LEU A 60 -9.08 -13.81 1.16
CA LEU A 60 -10.09 -14.33 0.24
C LEU A 60 -9.45 -14.80 -1.07
N THR A 61 -8.44 -14.10 -1.57
CA THR A 61 -7.71 -14.53 -2.76
C THR A 61 -6.97 -15.85 -2.52
N ASN A 62 -6.34 -16.01 -1.36
CA ASN A 62 -5.69 -17.27 -1.01
C ASN A 62 -6.71 -18.42 -0.88
N VAL A 63 -7.89 -18.16 -0.30
CA VAL A 63 -8.97 -19.15 -0.25
C VAL A 63 -9.39 -19.58 -1.67
N ASN A 64 -9.58 -18.63 -2.59
CA ASN A 64 -9.92 -18.93 -3.98
C ASN A 64 -8.83 -19.79 -4.67
N LEU A 65 -7.56 -19.44 -4.50
CA LEU A 65 -6.43 -20.21 -5.04
C LEU A 65 -6.39 -21.64 -4.49
N LEU A 66 -6.64 -21.81 -3.19
CA LEU A 66 -6.67 -23.13 -2.55
C LEU A 66 -7.83 -23.99 -3.07
N TYR A 67 -9.00 -23.40 -3.33
CA TYR A 67 -10.12 -24.12 -3.95
C TYR A 67 -9.81 -24.54 -5.39
N LEU A 68 -9.25 -23.65 -6.20
CA LEU A 68 -8.81 -23.99 -7.56
C LEU A 68 -7.75 -25.11 -7.54
N GLN A 69 -6.80 -25.06 -6.63
CA GLN A 69 -5.80 -26.11 -6.45
C GLN A 69 -6.43 -27.45 -6.05
N ALA A 70 -7.41 -27.43 -5.15
CA ALA A 70 -8.11 -28.65 -4.73
C ALA A 70 -8.90 -29.28 -5.89
N GLU A 71 -9.61 -28.47 -6.69
CA GLU A 71 -10.36 -28.97 -7.84
C GLU A 71 -9.43 -29.55 -8.92
N ILE A 72 -8.29 -28.89 -9.19
CA ILE A 72 -7.27 -29.40 -10.11
C ILE A 72 -6.68 -30.73 -9.60
N ALA A 73 -6.38 -30.82 -8.30
CA ALA A 73 -5.85 -32.05 -7.71
C ALA A 73 -6.85 -33.21 -7.77
N GLU A 74 -8.14 -32.95 -7.58
CA GLU A 74 -9.19 -33.97 -7.75
C GLU A 74 -9.24 -34.46 -9.21
N LEU A 75 -9.17 -33.54 -10.18
CA LEU A 75 -9.12 -33.91 -11.60
C LEU A 75 -7.86 -34.69 -11.96
N GLU A 76 -6.70 -34.35 -11.39
CA GLU A 76 -5.45 -35.08 -11.60
C GLU A 76 -5.58 -36.54 -11.16
N VAL A 77 -6.11 -36.78 -9.95
CA VAL A 77 -6.34 -38.14 -9.44
C VAL A 77 -7.29 -38.90 -10.34
N ARG A 78 -8.42 -38.29 -10.73
CA ARG A 78 -9.40 -38.93 -11.61
C ARG A 78 -8.81 -39.25 -12.99
N LEU A 79 -7.98 -38.36 -13.53
CA LEU A 79 -7.32 -38.56 -14.81
C LEU A 79 -6.30 -39.71 -14.73
N GLN A 80 -5.53 -39.82 -13.63
CA GLN A 80 -4.64 -40.96 -13.38
C GLN A 80 -5.40 -42.29 -13.27
N GLU A 81 -6.57 -42.30 -12.62
CA GLU A 81 -7.42 -43.50 -12.54
C GLU A 81 -7.90 -43.94 -13.93
N VAL A 82 -8.36 -43.01 -14.76
CA VAL A 82 -8.83 -43.30 -16.11
C VAL A 82 -7.68 -43.75 -17.02
N GLN A 83 -6.50 -43.12 -16.90
CA GLN A 83 -5.28 -43.56 -17.58
C GLN A 83 -4.87 -44.98 -17.16
N THR A 84 -4.94 -45.28 -15.86
CA THR A 84 -4.60 -46.61 -15.34
C THR A 84 -5.57 -47.66 -15.88
N LYS A 85 -6.87 -47.37 -15.89
CA LYS A 85 -7.89 -48.25 -16.49
C LYS A 85 -7.65 -48.47 -17.98
N ASP A 86 -7.34 -47.43 -18.75
CA ASP A 86 -7.03 -47.53 -20.19
C ASP A 86 -5.74 -48.33 -20.46
N SER A 87 -4.73 -48.19 -19.58
CA SER A 87 -3.47 -48.95 -19.67
C SER A 87 -3.64 -50.46 -19.46
N GLN A 88 -4.62 -50.85 -18.64
CA GLN A 88 -4.95 -52.24 -18.34
C GLN A 88 -5.78 -52.91 -19.44
N LEU A 89 -6.35 -52.14 -20.37
CA LEU A 89 -7.06 -52.70 -21.52
C LEU A 89 -6.05 -53.30 -22.52
N ASN A 90 -6.36 -54.50 -23.03
CA ASN A 90 -5.64 -55.17 -24.12
C ASN A 90 -5.90 -54.50 -25.49
N ARG A 91 -5.83 -53.16 -25.55
CA ARG A 91 -5.92 -52.36 -26.77
C ARG A 91 -4.53 -52.04 -27.31
N LYS A 92 -4.41 -51.86 -28.63
CA LYS A 92 -3.13 -51.41 -29.22
C LYS A 92 -2.78 -50.01 -28.70
N PRO A 93 -1.48 -49.65 -28.60
CA PRO A 93 -1.07 -48.32 -28.13
C PRO A 93 -1.69 -47.16 -28.92
N GLU A 94 -1.92 -47.37 -30.22
CA GLU A 94 -2.52 -46.38 -31.15
C GLU A 94 -4.03 -46.20 -30.94
N GLU A 95 -4.69 -47.15 -30.27
CA GLU A 95 -6.13 -47.13 -29.96
C GLU A 95 -6.41 -46.55 -28.56
N ARG A 96 -5.36 -46.20 -27.81
CA ARG A 96 -5.46 -45.61 -26.46
C ARG A 96 -5.72 -44.12 -26.54
N SER A 97 -6.76 -43.65 -25.86
CA SER A 97 -7.20 -42.25 -25.90
C SER A 97 -6.14 -41.26 -25.41
N PHE A 98 -5.28 -41.65 -24.46
CA PHE A 98 -4.25 -40.75 -23.91
C PHE A 98 -2.95 -40.68 -24.71
N HIS A 99 -2.69 -41.64 -25.59
CA HIS A 99 -1.47 -41.65 -26.42
C HIS A 99 -1.62 -40.88 -27.73
N SER A 100 -2.87 -40.67 -28.19
CA SER A 100 -3.16 -39.98 -29.43
C SER A 100 -4.22 -38.90 -29.21
N TRP A 101 -3.81 -37.63 -29.31
CA TRP A 101 -4.74 -36.50 -29.28
C TRP A 101 -5.85 -36.66 -30.33
N PHE A 102 -5.53 -37.23 -31.49
CA PHE A 102 -6.50 -37.48 -32.55
C PHE A 102 -7.67 -38.36 -32.09
N LYS A 103 -7.38 -39.44 -31.36
CA LYS A 103 -8.39 -40.35 -30.80
C LYS A 103 -9.22 -39.70 -29.69
N LEU A 104 -8.57 -38.88 -28.88
CA LEU A 104 -9.24 -38.10 -27.84
C LEU A 104 -10.17 -37.03 -28.42
N SER A 105 -9.78 -36.36 -29.51
CA SER A 105 -10.64 -35.37 -30.15
C SER A 105 -11.83 -36.01 -30.89
N GLU A 106 -11.67 -37.24 -31.39
CA GLU A 106 -12.74 -38.01 -32.03
C GLU A 106 -13.84 -38.39 -31.01
N SER A 107 -13.49 -38.57 -29.73
CA SER A 107 -14.48 -38.86 -28.69
C SER A 107 -15.31 -37.65 -28.24
N ALA A 108 -15.00 -36.45 -28.73
CA ALA A 108 -15.80 -35.25 -28.48
C ALA A 108 -17.19 -35.31 -29.13
N ASP A 109 -17.31 -36.01 -30.26
CA ASP A 109 -18.54 -36.16 -31.03
C ASP A 109 -19.46 -37.28 -30.51
N LEU A 110 -18.99 -38.07 -29.52
CA LEU A 110 -19.76 -39.15 -28.90
C LEU A 110 -20.83 -38.63 -27.93
N ASP A 111 -21.82 -39.45 -27.61
CA ASP A 111 -22.88 -39.07 -26.68
C ASP A 111 -22.33 -38.69 -25.29
N PRO A 112 -22.92 -37.64 -24.65
CA PRO A 112 -22.53 -37.21 -23.32
C PRO A 112 -22.75 -38.33 -22.30
N GLY A 113 -21.72 -38.64 -21.51
CA GLY A 113 -21.72 -39.73 -20.53
C GLY A 113 -21.17 -41.07 -21.02
N SER A 114 -20.70 -41.16 -22.27
CA SER A 114 -19.95 -42.33 -22.74
C SER A 114 -18.58 -42.44 -22.06
N LEU A 115 -18.19 -43.67 -21.70
CA LEU A 115 -16.88 -43.98 -21.09
C LEU A 115 -15.69 -43.50 -21.93
N GLU A 116 -15.85 -43.40 -23.25
CA GLU A 116 -14.80 -42.95 -24.17
C GLU A 116 -14.70 -41.42 -24.28
N ARG A 117 -15.75 -40.69 -23.88
CA ARG A 117 -15.81 -39.23 -23.83
C ARG A 117 -15.35 -38.64 -22.49
N GLU A 118 -15.47 -39.39 -21.40
CA GLU A 118 -14.99 -38.98 -20.06
C GLU A 118 -13.52 -38.46 -20.06
N PRO A 119 -12.54 -39.12 -20.74
CA PRO A 119 -11.17 -38.60 -20.84
C PRO A 119 -11.07 -37.21 -21.49
N TYR A 120 -11.85 -36.97 -22.54
CA TYR A 120 -11.85 -35.70 -23.26
C TYR A 120 -12.43 -34.59 -22.37
N GLU A 121 -13.55 -34.86 -21.71
CA GLU A 121 -14.19 -33.89 -20.79
C GLU A 121 -13.29 -33.52 -19.62
N LEU A 122 -12.62 -34.50 -19.00
CA LEU A 122 -11.67 -34.26 -17.92
C LEU A 122 -10.49 -33.38 -18.38
N ILE A 123 -9.93 -33.65 -19.56
CA ILE A 123 -8.82 -32.86 -20.11
C ILE A 123 -9.26 -31.45 -20.47
N MET A 124 -10.45 -31.27 -21.03
CA MET A 124 -10.97 -29.95 -21.35
C MET A 124 -11.25 -29.14 -20.09
N LYS A 125 -11.87 -29.75 -19.07
CA LYS A 125 -12.09 -29.10 -17.76
C LYS A 125 -10.77 -28.75 -17.08
N LEU A 126 -9.78 -29.64 -17.12
CA LEU A 126 -8.44 -29.38 -16.59
C LEU A 126 -7.78 -28.20 -17.29
N ARG A 127 -7.86 -28.10 -18.63
CA ARG A 127 -7.29 -26.97 -19.39
C ARG A 127 -7.91 -25.64 -18.96
N GLU A 128 -9.23 -25.61 -18.78
CA GLU A 128 -9.95 -24.41 -18.34
C GLU A 128 -9.53 -24.00 -16.92
N LEU A 129 -9.57 -24.92 -15.95
CA LEU A 129 -9.18 -24.62 -14.58
C LEU A 129 -7.71 -24.25 -14.44
N MET A 130 -6.81 -24.91 -15.17
CA MET A 130 -5.40 -24.57 -15.21
C MET A 130 -5.17 -23.15 -15.73
N ALA A 131 -5.91 -22.71 -16.75
CA ALA A 131 -5.84 -21.35 -17.23
C ALA A 131 -6.28 -20.35 -16.16
N GLN A 132 -7.44 -20.60 -15.52
CA GLN A 132 -7.96 -19.75 -14.45
C GLN A 132 -7.00 -19.69 -13.24
N TYR A 133 -6.41 -20.83 -12.86
CA TYR A 133 -5.46 -20.91 -11.76
C TYR A 133 -4.16 -20.14 -12.05
N HIS A 134 -3.57 -20.32 -13.23
CA HIS A 134 -2.36 -19.59 -13.61
C HIS A 134 -2.60 -18.09 -13.74
N GLU A 135 -3.74 -17.68 -14.28
CA GLU A 135 -4.14 -16.28 -14.36
C GLU A 135 -4.33 -15.68 -12.96
N ALA A 136 -5.04 -16.37 -12.07
CA ALA A 136 -5.22 -15.95 -10.68
C ALA A 136 -3.89 -15.85 -9.92
N LEU A 137 -2.96 -16.80 -10.12
CA LEU A 137 -1.62 -16.74 -9.55
C LEU A 137 -0.82 -15.56 -10.06
N PHE A 138 -0.90 -15.28 -11.36
CA PHE A 138 -0.23 -14.13 -11.97
C PHE A 138 -0.75 -12.82 -11.37
N PHE A 139 -2.07 -12.64 -11.28
CA PHE A 139 -2.65 -11.46 -10.66
C PHE A 139 -2.29 -11.34 -9.17
N GLN A 140 -2.29 -12.46 -8.44
CA GLN A 140 -1.88 -12.45 -7.03
C GLN A 140 -0.42 -12.02 -6.88
N LYS A 141 0.49 -12.46 -7.76
CA LYS A 141 1.89 -12.02 -7.77
C LYS A 141 1.98 -10.51 -7.99
N GLU A 142 1.27 -9.97 -8.98
CA GLU A 142 1.25 -8.52 -9.25
C GLU A 142 0.64 -7.74 -8.08
N MET A 143 -0.43 -8.25 -7.45
CA MET A 143 -1.03 -7.65 -6.25
C MET A 143 -0.12 -7.69 -5.02
N LEU A 144 0.73 -8.71 -4.89
CA LEU A 144 1.75 -8.79 -3.83
C LEU A 144 2.91 -7.82 -4.09
N ALA A 145 3.20 -7.48 -5.34
CA ALA A 145 4.19 -6.47 -5.70
C ALA A 145 3.71 -5.04 -5.37
N LEU A 146 2.40 -4.82 -5.24
CA LEU A 146 1.86 -3.55 -4.79
C LEU A 146 2.29 -3.24 -3.36
N ARG A 147 2.59 -1.96 -3.11
CA ARG A 147 3.11 -1.49 -1.83
C ARG A 147 1.98 -1.30 -0.82
N THR A 148 2.30 -1.52 0.46
CA THR A 148 1.40 -1.17 1.57
C THR A 148 1.39 0.34 1.78
N PRO A 149 0.22 0.95 2.05
CA PRO A 149 0.13 2.38 2.27
C PRO A 149 0.85 2.77 3.55
N HIS A 150 1.37 4.01 3.57
CA HIS A 150 1.95 4.57 4.77
C HIS A 150 0.85 4.87 5.82
N ILE A 151 1.11 4.56 7.09
CA ILE A 151 0.13 4.68 8.19
C ILE A 151 -0.48 6.09 8.30
N LYS A 152 0.32 7.12 8.08
CA LYS A 152 -0.15 8.51 8.19
C LYS A 152 -0.99 8.95 6.99
N ILE A 153 -0.73 8.44 5.79
CA ILE A 153 -1.62 8.68 4.63
C ILE A 153 -2.99 8.03 4.90
N LEU A 154 -2.99 6.87 5.55
CA LEU A 154 -4.22 6.23 6.00
C LEU A 154 -4.91 7.06 7.11
N GLU A 155 -4.17 7.66 8.04
CA GLU A 155 -4.72 8.59 9.05
C GLU A 155 -5.31 9.84 8.41
N ASP A 156 -4.65 10.43 7.41
CA ASP A 156 -5.14 11.59 6.66
C ASP A 156 -6.47 11.26 5.96
N LEU A 157 -6.56 10.07 5.34
CA LEU A 157 -7.79 9.59 4.73
C LEU A 157 -8.90 9.40 5.78
N ARG A 158 -8.58 8.76 6.92
CA ARG A 158 -9.52 8.57 8.04
C ARG A 158 -10.02 9.90 8.58
N GLU A 159 -9.14 10.87 8.73
CA GLU A 159 -9.47 12.19 9.23
C GLU A 159 -10.34 12.96 8.24
N TRP A 160 -10.02 12.91 6.95
CA TRP A 160 -10.85 13.49 5.89
C TRP A 160 -12.26 12.89 5.85
N MET A 161 -12.39 11.57 6.03
CA MET A 161 -13.69 10.90 6.11
C MET A 161 -14.49 11.28 7.36
N LYS A 162 -13.83 11.55 8.50
CA LYS A 162 -14.50 11.92 9.76
C LYS A 162 -14.92 13.39 9.82
N ARG A 163 -14.15 14.30 9.23
CA ARG A 163 -14.36 15.75 9.40
C ARG A 163 -15.65 16.22 8.70
N PRO A 164 -16.59 16.90 9.39
CA PRO A 164 -17.89 17.31 8.83
C PRO A 164 -17.77 18.43 7.77
N LYS A 165 -16.70 19.23 7.84
CA LYS A 165 -16.33 20.24 6.82
C LYS A 165 -15.62 19.66 5.59
N MET A 166 -15.31 18.37 5.63
CA MET A 166 -14.67 17.62 4.53
C MET A 166 -15.65 16.55 4.03
N GLY A 167 -15.14 15.53 3.33
CA GLY A 167 -15.93 14.48 2.69
C GLY A 167 -17.04 13.89 3.56
N CYS A 168 -16.85 13.77 4.88
CA CYS A 168 -17.85 13.30 5.84
C CYS A 168 -18.63 12.08 5.30
N ILE A 169 -17.86 11.06 4.91
CA ILE A 169 -18.39 9.90 4.19
C ILE A 169 -18.56 8.77 5.18
N CYS A 170 -19.78 8.23 5.21
CA CYS A 170 -20.09 6.96 5.84
C CYS A 170 -20.53 6.01 4.73
N ILE A 171 -19.72 5.00 4.43
CA ILE A 171 -20.09 3.96 3.48
C ILE A 171 -21.03 3.00 4.23
N PHE A 172 -22.31 2.98 3.84
CA PHE A 172 -23.32 2.10 4.44
C PHE A 172 -23.33 0.71 3.77
N SER A 173 -22.16 0.10 3.67
CA SER A 173 -21.98 -1.26 3.14
C SER A 173 -21.08 -2.05 4.08
N GLY A 174 -21.06 -3.38 3.97
CA GLY A 174 -20.28 -4.26 4.85
C GLY A 174 -18.77 -3.98 4.86
N ASP A 175 -18.29 -3.17 3.93
CA ASP A 175 -16.92 -2.67 3.78
C ASP A 175 -16.63 -1.38 4.58
N TRP A 176 -17.57 -0.86 5.38
CA TRP A 176 -17.37 0.36 6.19
C TRP A 176 -16.15 0.30 7.12
N ARG A 177 -15.72 -0.91 7.49
CA ARG A 177 -14.56 -1.18 8.35
C ARG A 177 -13.22 -1.17 7.61
N THR A 178 -13.21 -1.16 6.29
CA THR A 178 -12.02 -1.35 5.44
C THR A 178 -10.87 -0.42 5.84
N TRP A 179 -11.17 0.85 6.09
CA TRP A 179 -10.14 1.82 6.48
C TRP A 179 -10.01 1.99 7.99
N ILE A 180 -10.89 1.44 8.83
CA ILE A 180 -10.93 1.69 10.29
C ILE A 180 -10.25 0.55 11.07
N GLU A 181 -10.64 -0.69 10.80
CA GLU A 181 -10.29 -1.86 11.63
C GLU A 181 -9.29 -2.81 10.94
N CYS A 182 -8.98 -2.61 9.66
CA CYS A 182 -8.16 -3.57 8.91
C CYS A 182 -6.67 -3.50 9.24
N ASN A 183 -6.04 -4.69 9.20
CA ASN A 183 -4.59 -4.84 9.27
C ASN A 183 -3.93 -4.06 8.12
N LEU A 184 -2.96 -3.20 8.44
CA LEU A 184 -2.24 -2.38 7.46
C LEU A 184 -1.64 -3.22 6.32
N GLY A 185 -1.30 -4.47 6.60
CA GLY A 185 -0.77 -5.41 5.61
C GLY A 185 -1.78 -5.90 4.56
N ASP A 186 -3.08 -5.69 4.74
CA ASP A 186 -4.12 -6.05 3.76
C ASP A 186 -4.57 -4.83 2.90
N LEU A 187 -3.95 -3.68 3.10
CA LEU A 187 -4.18 -2.48 2.32
C LEU A 187 -3.09 -2.28 1.27
N VAL A 188 -3.48 -1.77 0.11
CA VAL A 188 -2.58 -1.47 -1.01
C VAL A 188 -2.84 -0.06 -1.52
N THR A 189 -1.79 0.56 -2.03
CA THR A 189 -1.86 1.85 -2.72
C THR A 189 -1.22 1.73 -4.10
N PHE A 190 -1.78 2.43 -5.08
CA PHE A 190 -1.28 2.42 -6.46
C PHE A 190 -0.11 3.38 -6.68
N GLU A 191 0.11 4.33 -5.76
CA GLU A 191 1.21 5.27 -5.90
C GLU A 191 2.51 4.70 -5.31
N ASN A 192 3.60 4.78 -6.08
CA ASN A 192 4.96 4.56 -5.62
C ASN A 192 5.40 5.73 -4.72
N SER A 193 4.71 5.93 -3.60
CA SER A 193 5.15 6.82 -2.54
C SER A 193 6.51 6.29 -2.06
N THR A 194 7.57 7.04 -2.35
CA THR A 194 8.98 6.79 -2.02
C THR A 194 9.26 6.75 -0.51
N MET A 195 8.23 6.66 0.33
CA MET A 195 8.34 6.74 1.76
C MET A 195 8.61 5.36 2.37
N ASP A 196 9.88 5.02 2.48
CA ASP A 196 10.36 3.99 3.41
C ASP A 196 10.11 4.42 4.86
N ARG A 197 10.15 3.48 5.83
CA ARG A 197 9.88 3.76 7.26
C ARG A 197 10.76 4.89 7.82
N PHE A 198 11.97 5.03 7.28
CA PHE A 198 12.88 6.11 7.65
C PHE A 198 12.52 7.42 6.93
N THR A 199 12.27 7.35 5.62
CA THR A 199 11.81 8.50 4.83
C THR A 199 10.53 9.08 5.42
N SER A 200 9.64 8.26 5.98
CA SER A 200 8.47 8.78 6.66
C SER A 200 8.83 9.51 7.96
N LEU A 201 9.66 8.93 8.83
CA LEU A 201 10.08 9.62 10.07
C LEU A 201 10.68 10.99 9.77
N VAL A 202 11.56 11.07 8.77
CA VAL A 202 12.20 12.30 8.31
C VAL A 202 11.21 13.24 7.64
N THR A 203 10.39 12.75 6.71
CA THR A 203 9.42 13.59 6.00
C THR A 203 8.40 14.16 6.97
N TYR A 204 7.94 13.39 7.96
CA TYR A 204 6.97 13.89 8.92
C TYR A 204 7.56 14.84 9.95
N THR A 205 8.78 14.60 10.45
CA THR A 205 9.46 15.62 11.28
C THR A 205 9.68 16.90 10.49
N ILE A 206 10.07 16.80 9.22
CA ILE A 206 10.24 17.96 8.33
C ILE A 206 8.89 18.63 8.02
N ILE A 207 7.81 17.88 7.81
CA ILE A 207 6.45 18.40 7.57
C ILE A 207 5.90 19.09 8.82
N ASP A 208 6.11 18.53 10.01
CA ASP A 208 5.69 19.14 11.27
C ASP A 208 6.47 20.44 11.54
N VAL A 209 7.78 20.43 11.28
CA VAL A 209 8.63 21.63 11.34
C VAL A 209 8.19 22.66 10.29
N TYR A 210 7.88 22.22 9.06
CA TYR A 210 7.34 23.09 8.02
C TYR A 210 6.01 23.71 8.46
N HIS A 211 5.07 22.92 8.98
CA HIS A 211 3.78 23.39 9.49
C HIS A 211 3.94 24.42 10.60
N SER A 212 4.85 24.14 11.55
CA SER A 212 5.14 25.00 12.70
C SER A 212 5.78 26.32 12.28
N LEU A 213 6.79 26.28 11.41
CA LEU A 213 7.59 27.45 11.03
C LEU A 213 6.96 28.28 9.91
N ILE A 214 6.53 27.62 8.83
CA ILE A 214 6.18 28.24 7.55
C ILE A 214 4.68 28.10 7.24
N GLY A 215 4.10 26.92 7.47
CA GLY A 215 2.71 26.60 7.13
C GLY A 215 1.68 27.47 7.86
N ARG A 216 1.90 27.77 9.15
CA ARG A 216 1.03 28.70 9.91
C ARG A 216 1.04 30.13 9.36
N HIS A 217 2.11 30.56 8.70
CA HIS A 217 2.27 31.93 8.20
C HIS A 217 1.86 32.08 6.72
N ILE A 218 1.99 31.03 5.91
CA ILE A 218 1.64 31.05 4.47
C ILE A 218 0.19 30.64 4.21
N HIS A 219 -0.44 29.81 5.06
CA HIS A 219 -1.82 29.33 4.85
C HIS A 219 -2.89 30.06 5.66
N LYS A 220 -2.56 31.24 6.20
CA LYS A 220 -3.50 32.05 6.99
C LYS A 220 -4.42 32.99 6.17
N GLU A 221 -4.35 33.01 4.84
CA GLU A 221 -5.24 33.87 4.04
C GLU A 221 -5.82 33.17 2.80
N ARG A 222 -7.04 32.65 2.94
CA ARG A 222 -8.19 33.03 2.09
C ARG A 222 -9.51 32.60 2.76
N GLU A 223 -9.81 33.15 3.94
CA GLU A 223 -11.21 33.24 4.40
C GLU A 223 -11.91 34.31 3.56
N THR A 224 -12.33 33.96 2.35
CA THR A 224 -13.45 34.68 1.73
C THR A 224 -14.72 34.15 2.37
N ASN A 225 -15.27 34.93 3.30
CA ASN A 225 -16.62 34.81 3.82
C ASN A 225 -17.64 34.94 2.67
N ILE A 226 -17.84 33.87 1.92
CA ILE A 226 -19.00 33.69 1.03
C ILE A 226 -19.42 32.24 1.19
N LEU A 227 -20.58 32.03 1.81
CA LEU A 227 -21.27 30.74 1.85
C LEU A 227 -21.44 30.20 0.43
N PRO A 228 -20.90 29.03 0.04
CA PRO A 228 -21.28 28.39 -1.20
C PRO A 228 -22.43 27.42 -0.89
N LEU A 229 -23.64 27.84 -1.24
CA LEU A 229 -24.83 26.98 -1.37
C LEU A 229 -24.78 26.06 -2.60
N ASN A 230 -23.59 25.79 -3.16
CA ASN A 230 -23.43 24.96 -4.34
C ASN A 230 -22.48 23.81 -4.08
N PHE A 231 -22.97 22.62 -4.41
CA PHE A 231 -22.32 21.32 -4.45
C PHE A 231 -21.15 21.32 -5.46
N GLN A 232 -20.03 22.00 -5.17
CA GLN A 232 -18.75 21.81 -5.90
C GLN A 232 -17.58 22.60 -5.30
N ASP A 233 -17.29 22.50 -3.99
CA ASP A 233 -16.08 23.17 -3.48
C ASP A 233 -15.36 22.35 -2.41
N HIS A 234 -14.49 21.44 -2.86
CA HIS A 234 -13.55 20.68 -2.02
C HIS A 234 -12.26 21.47 -1.66
N ARG A 235 -12.31 22.81 -1.70
CA ARG A 235 -11.16 23.72 -1.48
C ARG A 235 -10.57 23.73 -0.07
N HIS A 236 -11.09 22.94 0.86
CA HIS A 236 -10.57 22.85 2.23
C HIS A 236 -9.60 21.68 2.48
N THR A 237 -9.30 20.85 1.47
CA THR A 237 -8.16 19.94 1.53
C THR A 237 -6.93 20.74 1.12
N VAL A 238 -6.02 21.01 2.08
CA VAL A 238 -4.69 21.56 1.75
C VAL A 238 -3.94 20.46 1.01
N THR A 239 -4.04 20.44 -0.31
CA THR A 239 -3.23 19.58 -1.15
C THR A 239 -1.85 20.20 -1.20
N TYR A 240 -0.95 19.67 -0.37
CA TYR A 240 0.45 20.06 -0.46
C TYR A 240 0.95 19.71 -1.85
N THR A 241 1.30 20.74 -2.62
CA THR A 241 1.94 20.51 -3.91
C THR A 241 3.25 19.77 -3.63
N HIS A 242 3.35 18.51 -4.06
CA HIS A 242 4.53 17.64 -3.89
C HIS A 242 5.85 18.37 -4.17
N ARG A 243 5.85 19.32 -5.12
CA ARG A 243 6.99 20.16 -5.48
C ARG A 243 7.49 21.07 -4.34
N SER A 244 6.62 21.63 -3.51
CA SER A 244 7.03 22.53 -2.42
C SER A 244 7.60 21.76 -1.24
N ILE A 245 6.97 20.64 -0.88
CA ILE A 245 7.50 19.75 0.17
C ILE A 245 8.83 19.17 -0.28
N ALA A 246 8.93 18.67 -1.51
CA ALA A 246 10.17 18.09 -2.03
C ALA A 246 11.33 19.10 -2.01
N ARG A 247 11.10 20.36 -2.42
CA ARG A 247 12.12 21.43 -2.35
C ARG A 247 12.52 21.75 -0.91
N PHE A 248 11.58 21.79 0.02
CA PHE A 248 11.87 22.08 1.43
C PHE A 248 12.65 20.94 2.08
N THR A 249 12.23 19.69 1.87
CA THR A 249 12.96 18.50 2.32
C THR A 249 14.36 18.49 1.75
N GLN A 250 14.53 18.78 0.46
CA GLN A 250 15.84 18.88 -0.18
C GLN A 250 16.70 19.98 0.46
N ALA A 251 16.15 21.17 0.67
CA ALA A 251 16.87 22.27 1.32
C ALA A 251 17.29 21.94 2.75
N PHE A 252 16.42 21.29 3.53
CA PHE A 252 16.69 20.89 4.90
C PHE A 252 17.76 19.78 4.98
N THR A 253 17.69 18.77 4.10
CA THR A 253 18.72 17.73 4.00
C THR A 253 20.08 18.32 3.65
N VAL A 254 20.13 19.27 2.71
CA VAL A 254 21.37 19.99 2.37
C VAL A 254 21.89 20.79 3.56
N LEU A 255 21.02 21.46 4.31
CA LEU A 255 21.40 22.22 5.50
C LEU A 255 22.02 21.31 6.57
N ILE A 256 21.38 20.17 6.89
CA ILE A 256 21.94 19.18 7.80
C ILE A 256 23.31 18.67 7.30
N ALA A 257 23.40 18.34 6.01
CA ALA A 257 24.64 17.84 5.40
C ALA A 257 25.79 18.86 5.48
N CYS A 258 25.51 20.16 5.40
CA CYS A 258 26.53 21.22 5.56
C CYS A 258 26.88 21.51 7.02
N THR A 259 25.92 21.40 7.94
CA THR A 259 26.16 21.68 9.37
C THR A 259 26.96 20.59 10.07
N LEU A 260 26.78 19.32 9.68
CA LEU A 260 27.46 18.17 10.30
C LEU A 260 29.00 18.27 10.18
N PRO A 261 29.59 18.59 9.01
CA PRO A 261 31.03 18.82 8.90
C PRO A 261 31.55 20.02 9.71
N ILE A 262 30.78 21.10 9.78
CA ILE A 262 31.18 22.30 10.54
C ILE A 262 31.20 21.97 12.05
N ALA A 263 30.16 21.28 12.54
CA ALA A 263 30.10 20.82 13.92
C ALA A 263 31.27 19.88 14.26
N ALA A 264 31.63 18.98 13.34
CA ALA A 264 32.78 18.09 13.50
C ALA A 264 34.10 18.86 13.71
N ILE A 265 34.37 19.89 12.90
CA ILE A 265 35.57 20.72 13.03
C ILE A 265 35.60 21.44 14.39
N ILE A 266 34.46 21.98 14.83
CA ILE A 266 34.34 22.67 16.12
C ILE A 266 34.62 21.72 17.28
N ILE A 267 34.07 20.51 17.26
CA ILE A 267 34.31 19.50 18.31
C ILE A 267 35.80 19.11 18.37
N LEU A 268 36.44 18.92 17.21
CA LEU A 268 37.86 18.60 17.13
C LEU A 268 38.78 19.73 17.63
N TYR A 269 38.34 20.98 17.55
CA TYR A 269 39.10 22.12 18.04
C TYR A 269 39.27 22.12 19.57
N PHE A 270 38.22 21.74 20.31
CA PHE A 270 38.22 21.78 21.78
C PHE A 270 38.92 20.59 22.44
N VAL A 271 38.99 19.45 21.76
CA VAL A 271 39.64 18.25 22.30
C VAL A 271 41.12 18.32 21.95
N HIS A 272 42.03 18.17 22.92
CA HIS A 272 43.48 18.21 22.68
C HIS A 272 44.16 16.84 22.68
N ASP A 273 43.50 15.81 23.21
CA ASP A 273 44.06 14.47 23.36
C ASP A 273 44.01 13.64 22.06
N MET A 274 45.16 13.09 21.65
CA MET A 274 45.33 12.41 20.34
C MET A 274 44.47 11.13 20.19
N PRO A 275 44.46 10.16 21.12
CA PRO A 275 43.62 8.97 20.98
C PRO A 275 42.13 9.33 20.99
N THR A 276 41.72 10.31 21.80
CA THR A 276 40.33 10.80 21.83
C THR A 276 39.93 11.46 20.51
N ARG A 277 40.81 12.28 19.91
CA ARG A 277 40.59 12.90 18.58
C ARG A 277 40.38 11.84 17.49
N LEU A 278 41.20 10.80 17.48
CA LEU A 278 41.10 9.73 16.47
C LEU A 278 39.78 8.95 16.62
N GLY A 279 39.35 8.70 17.86
CA GLY A 279 38.04 8.10 18.16
C GLY A 279 36.89 8.96 17.65
N ILE A 280 36.91 10.27 17.91
CA ILE A 280 35.87 11.19 17.46
C ILE A 280 35.78 11.24 15.93
N ILE A 281 36.91 11.26 15.22
CA ILE A 281 36.94 11.22 13.74
C ILE A 281 36.27 9.95 13.22
N ALA A 282 36.60 8.78 13.79
CA ALA A 282 36.00 7.51 13.39
C ALA A 282 34.48 7.51 13.63
N THR A 283 34.02 7.98 14.80
CA THR A 283 32.60 8.06 15.13
C THR A 283 31.85 9.03 14.23
N LEU A 284 32.40 10.22 13.97
CA LEU A 284 31.77 11.23 13.11
C LEU A 284 31.72 10.79 11.64
N THR A 285 32.74 10.09 11.16
CA THR A 285 32.75 9.52 9.81
C THR A 285 31.68 8.44 9.66
N GLY A 286 31.53 7.57 10.66
CA GLY A 286 30.45 6.57 10.69
C GLY A 286 29.06 7.19 10.77
N LEU A 287 28.89 8.22 11.60
CA LEU A 287 27.64 8.97 11.71
C LEU A 287 27.29 9.68 10.39
N PHE A 288 28.26 10.30 9.73
CA PHE A 288 28.08 10.93 8.42
C PHE A 288 27.64 9.90 7.36
N SER A 289 28.36 8.78 7.24
CA SER A 289 28.03 7.73 6.28
C SER A 289 26.63 7.16 6.50
N THR A 290 26.26 6.92 7.76
CA THR A 290 24.93 6.44 8.15
C THR A 290 23.87 7.49 7.84
N SER A 291 24.12 8.76 8.17
CA SER A 291 23.19 9.85 7.87
C SER A 291 22.96 10.01 6.37
N MET A 292 24.02 9.90 5.55
CA MET A 292 23.92 10.00 4.09
C MET A 292 23.17 8.80 3.51
N SER A 293 23.49 7.59 3.96
CA SER A 293 22.80 6.37 3.52
C SER A 293 21.32 6.35 3.89
N MET A 294 20.94 6.98 5.01
CA MET A 294 19.54 7.03 5.42
C MET A 294 18.79 8.21 4.78
N LEU A 295 19.40 9.39 4.69
CA LEU A 295 18.74 10.62 4.22
C LEU A 295 18.74 10.79 2.70
N THR A 296 19.61 10.08 1.97
CA THR A 296 19.76 10.25 0.52
C THR A 296 19.58 8.93 -0.21
N THR A 297 18.95 8.98 -1.39
CA THR A 297 18.90 7.86 -2.34
C THR A 297 20.16 7.85 -3.22
N ALA A 298 21.32 8.16 -2.63
CA ALA A 298 22.58 8.20 -3.34
C ALA A 298 23.07 6.77 -3.59
N SER A 299 23.77 6.57 -4.70
CA SER A 299 24.36 5.26 -4.99
C SER A 299 25.50 4.96 -4.01
N LEU A 300 25.77 3.69 -3.75
CA LEU A 300 26.77 3.26 -2.78
C LEU A 300 28.17 3.85 -3.08
N GLN A 301 28.52 4.00 -4.35
CA GLN A 301 29.75 4.66 -4.81
C GLN A 301 29.82 6.15 -4.43
N ASP A 302 28.71 6.88 -4.49
CA ASP A 302 28.66 8.30 -4.12
C ASP A 302 28.82 8.48 -2.61
N ILE A 303 28.23 7.56 -1.82
CA ILE A 303 28.35 7.54 -0.36
C ILE A 303 29.80 7.30 0.04
N PHE A 304 30.49 6.35 -0.60
CA PHE A 304 31.91 6.09 -0.31
C PHE A 304 32.81 7.26 -0.69
N ALA A 305 32.59 7.88 -1.86
CA ALA A 305 33.36 9.03 -2.29
C ALA A 305 33.20 10.23 -1.34
N ALA A 306 31.96 10.55 -0.95
CA ALA A 306 31.67 11.64 -0.01
C ALA A 306 32.23 11.36 1.39
N THR A 307 32.10 10.11 1.87
CA THR A 307 32.63 9.71 3.19
C THR A 307 34.17 9.78 3.21
N ALA A 308 34.83 9.35 2.14
CA ALA A 308 36.29 9.45 2.01
C ALA A 308 36.77 10.90 1.97
N ALA A 309 36.06 11.76 1.23
CA ALA A 309 36.36 13.20 1.19
C ALA A 309 36.18 13.85 2.58
N PHE A 310 35.09 13.51 3.29
CA PHE A 310 34.86 14.00 4.65
C PHE A 310 35.94 13.55 5.63
N ALA A 311 36.32 12.26 5.60
CA ALA A 311 37.38 11.72 6.43
C ALA A 311 38.74 12.39 6.14
N ALA A 312 39.07 12.62 4.86
CA ALA A 312 40.30 13.29 4.46
C ALA A 312 40.39 14.73 5.02
N VAL A 313 39.28 15.47 5.01
CA VAL A 313 39.21 16.82 5.60
C VAL A 313 39.46 16.77 7.11
N LEU A 314 38.81 15.85 7.84
CA LEU A 314 39.01 15.72 9.29
C LEU A 314 40.46 15.34 9.65
N VAL A 315 41.06 14.41 8.89
CA VAL A 315 42.45 13.98 9.10
C VAL A 315 43.44 15.09 8.76
N PHE A 316 43.18 15.90 7.72
CA PHE A 316 43.99 17.07 7.41
C PHE A 316 44.00 18.08 8.57
N PHE A 317 42.83 18.38 9.14
CA PHE A 317 42.72 19.27 10.31
C PHE A 317 43.39 18.69 11.56
N LEU A 318 43.36 17.37 11.74
CA LEU A 318 44.13 16.70 12.79
C LEU A 318 45.64 16.94 12.59
N GLY A 319 46.14 16.78 11.36
CA GLY A 319 47.54 17.01 11.01
C GLY A 319 47.99 18.45 11.22
N SER A 320 47.18 19.43 10.83
CA SER A 320 47.53 20.85 10.95
C SER A 320 47.55 21.35 12.41
N THR A 321 46.63 20.86 13.25
CA THR A 321 46.57 21.27 14.66
C THR A 321 47.71 20.70 15.50
N ASN A 322 48.30 19.57 15.09
CA ASN A 322 49.47 18.98 15.74
C ASN A 322 50.79 19.63 15.31
N ALA A 323 50.83 20.31 14.15
CA ALA A 323 52.03 20.97 13.63
C ALA A 323 52.19 22.43 14.09
N GLY A 324 51.15 23.01 14.71
CA GLY A 324 51.11 24.41 15.19
C GLY A 324 51.34 24.61 16.69
N LEU A 325 51.75 23.56 17.41
CA LEU A 325 52.16 23.56 18.82
C LEU A 325 53.62 23.11 18.93
#